data_AF-A0A6C0CDZ1-F1
#
_entry.id   AF-A0A6C0CDZ1-F1
#
_cell.length_a   1.000
_cell.length_b   1.000
_cell.length_c   1.000
_cell.angle_alpha   90.00
_cell.angle_beta   90.00
_cell.angle_gamma   90.00
#
_symmetry.space_group_name_H-M   'P 1'
#
loop_
_entity.id
_entity.type
_entity.pdbx_description
1 polymer ?
#
loop_
_entity_poly.entity_id
_entity_poly.type
_entity_poly.pdbx_seq_one_letter_code
_entity_poly.pdbx_strand_id
1 'polypeptide(L)'
;MLYCITLKNTSFKEIKVKNIDSVNIYKKCGYKSNNNFKKLYAWDCGSTNVIEVWSKQDNNVKTYNNHPLLVKYNIKVNINNKCIFVKTNGVNYINLESTFFSKFFDLPETIEFNSNEDIQEDTYEEINDGDLKTQDTNINQLNEILCTNKNNSDVLDNTSDTNSELSYELYCYSDEEP
;
A
#
# COMPACT_ATOMS: atom_id res chain seq x y z
N MET A 1 -16.57 -7.15 13.58
CA MET A 1 -15.28 -6.60 13.07
C MET A 1 -14.17 -7.28 13.84
N LEU A 2 -13.09 -7.65 13.17
CA LEU A 2 -11.94 -8.35 13.74
C LEU A 2 -10.67 -7.54 13.58
N TYR A 3 -9.74 -7.66 14.53
CA TYR A 3 -8.41 -7.08 14.43
C TYR A 3 -7.40 -8.09 13.91
N CYS A 4 -6.55 -7.67 12.98
CA CYS A 4 -5.48 -8.45 12.37
C CYS A 4 -4.21 -7.60 12.29
N ILE A 5 -3.05 -8.25 12.21
CA ILE A 5 -1.76 -7.55 12.07
C ILE A 5 -1.23 -7.78 10.67
N THR A 6 -0.74 -6.74 10.01
CA THR A 6 -0.04 -6.86 8.72
C THR A 6 1.42 -6.50 8.87
N LEU A 7 2.27 -7.09 8.05
CA LEU A 7 3.68 -6.76 7.95
C LEU A 7 4.03 -6.50 6.49
N LYS A 8 4.62 -5.33 6.23
CA LYS A 8 5.24 -4.97 4.96
C LYS A 8 6.61 -4.38 5.26
N ASN A 9 7.64 -4.84 4.55
CA ASN A 9 9.04 -4.53 4.87
C ASN A 9 9.32 -4.89 6.35
N THR A 10 9.59 -3.90 7.20
CA THR A 10 9.88 -4.11 8.63
C THR A 10 8.78 -3.59 9.56
N SER A 11 7.67 -3.07 9.01
CA SER A 11 6.66 -2.36 9.80
C SER A 11 5.42 -3.22 10.02
N PHE A 12 5.04 -3.40 11.28
CA PHE A 12 3.76 -3.99 11.67
C PHE A 12 2.68 -2.93 11.74
N LYS A 13 1.48 -3.28 11.25
CA LYS A 13 0.30 -2.41 11.30
C LYS A 13 -0.93 -3.21 11.71
N GLU A 14 -1.66 -2.74 12.71
CA GLU A 14 -2.96 -3.28 13.07
C GLU A 14 -4.04 -2.78 12.09
N ILE A 15 -4.87 -3.69 11.61
CA ILE A 15 -6.00 -3.38 10.73
C ILE A 15 -7.29 -3.96 11.29
N LYS A 16 -8.40 -3.23 11.10
CA LYS A 16 -9.74 -3.65 11.48
C LYS A 16 -10.48 -4.15 10.24
N VAL A 17 -10.89 -5.41 10.22
CA VAL A 17 -11.49 -6.06 9.06
C VAL A 17 -12.89 -6.59 9.34
N LYS A 18 -13.73 -6.62 8.31
CA LYS A 18 -15.01 -7.36 8.28
C LYS A 18 -14.87 -8.59 7.39
N ASN A 19 -15.67 -9.61 7.70
CA ASN A 19 -15.85 -10.81 6.88
C ASN A 19 -14.51 -11.41 6.41
N ILE A 20 -13.73 -11.95 7.35
CA ILE A 20 -12.48 -12.65 7.01
C ILE A 20 -12.75 -14.15 6.95
N ASP A 21 -12.33 -14.77 5.86
CA ASP A 21 -12.29 -16.21 5.68
C ASP A 21 -11.03 -16.60 4.88
N SER A 22 -10.76 -17.90 4.76
CA SER A 22 -9.60 -18.41 4.04
C SER A 22 -9.62 -18.10 2.54
N VAL A 23 -10.80 -17.80 1.97
CA VAL A 23 -10.98 -17.51 0.55
C VAL A 23 -10.68 -16.05 0.27
N ASN A 24 -11.03 -15.13 1.17
CA ASN A 24 -11.04 -13.68 0.94
C ASN A 24 -9.92 -12.91 1.67
N ILE A 25 -9.16 -13.58 2.56
CA ILE A 25 -8.08 -12.98 3.37
C ILE A 25 -7.05 -12.21 2.52
N TYR A 26 -6.80 -12.64 1.28
CA TYR A 26 -5.89 -11.98 0.35
C TYR A 26 -6.29 -10.53 0.05
N LYS A 27 -7.60 -10.24 -0.01
CA LYS A 27 -8.13 -8.89 -0.25
C LYS A 27 -7.72 -7.93 0.85
N LYS A 28 -7.60 -8.43 2.10
CA LYS A 28 -7.18 -7.63 3.26
C LYS A 28 -5.71 -7.22 3.21
N CYS A 29 -4.92 -7.85 2.33
CA CYS A 29 -3.56 -7.43 2.02
C CYS A 29 -3.47 -6.49 0.80
N GLY A 30 -4.58 -6.18 0.13
CA GLY A 30 -4.61 -5.38 -1.10
C GLY A 30 -4.31 -6.15 -2.39
N TYR A 31 -4.42 -7.48 -2.38
CA TYR A 31 -4.23 -8.28 -3.59
C TYR A 31 -5.54 -8.41 -4.39
N LYS A 32 -5.42 -8.33 -5.72
CA LYS A 32 -6.55 -8.48 -6.65
C LYS A 32 -7.06 -9.92 -6.77
N SER A 33 -6.18 -10.91 -6.60
CA SER A 33 -6.52 -12.33 -6.65
C SER A 33 -5.82 -13.14 -5.55
N ASN A 34 -6.34 -14.33 -5.27
CA ASN A 34 -5.76 -15.29 -4.33
C ASN A 34 -4.64 -16.14 -4.95
N ASN A 35 -4.19 -15.83 -6.17
CA ASN A 35 -3.18 -16.62 -6.87
C ASN A 35 -1.88 -16.68 -6.05
N ASN A 36 -1.47 -17.91 -5.71
CA ASN A 36 -0.34 -18.22 -4.84
C ASN A 36 -0.41 -17.60 -3.43
N PHE A 37 -1.57 -17.10 -3.01
CA PHE A 37 -1.78 -16.59 -1.66
C PHE A 37 -2.18 -17.75 -0.74
N LYS A 38 -1.35 -18.05 0.25
CA LYS A 38 -1.59 -19.20 1.15
C LYS A 38 -1.02 -18.99 2.53
N LYS A 39 -1.42 -19.86 3.44
CA LYS A 39 -0.82 -19.99 4.77
C LYS A 39 0.63 -20.40 4.62
N LEU A 40 1.52 -19.65 5.26
CA LEU A 40 2.96 -19.93 5.27
C LEU A 40 3.38 -20.62 6.55
N TYR A 41 2.81 -20.23 7.68
CA TYR A 41 3.18 -20.76 8.99
C TYR A 41 2.03 -20.59 10.00
N ALA A 42 2.07 -21.37 11.08
CA ALA A 42 1.12 -21.32 12.18
C ALA A 42 1.85 -21.52 13.52
N TRP A 43 1.50 -20.74 14.53
CA TRP A 43 2.01 -20.83 15.90
C TRP A 43 0.87 -21.17 16.86
N ASP A 44 1.11 -22.15 17.73
CA ASP A 44 0.18 -22.47 18.80
C ASP A 44 0.29 -21.43 19.93
N CYS A 45 -0.85 -20.88 20.34
CA CYS A 45 -0.96 -19.80 21.33
C CYS A 45 -1.81 -20.20 22.54
N GLY A 46 -1.85 -21.50 22.87
CA GLY A 46 -2.70 -22.10 23.89
C GLY A 46 -3.53 -23.27 23.34
N SER A 47 -4.35 -23.89 24.18
CA SER A 47 -4.96 -25.21 23.92
C SER A 47 -5.78 -25.31 22.62
N THR A 48 -6.34 -24.20 22.13
CA THR A 48 -7.18 -24.18 20.91
C THR A 48 -6.86 -23.03 19.96
N ASN A 49 -6.02 -22.09 20.36
CA ASN A 49 -5.82 -20.84 19.61
C ASN A 49 -4.51 -20.90 18.84
N VAL A 50 -4.56 -20.49 17.58
CA VAL A 50 -3.42 -20.48 16.67
C VAL A 50 -3.30 -19.11 16.02
N ILE A 51 -2.09 -18.57 15.94
CA ILE A 51 -1.76 -17.45 15.04
C ILE A 51 -1.29 -18.05 13.72
N GLU A 52 -1.90 -17.64 12.61
CA GLU A 52 -1.48 -18.02 11.27
C GLU A 52 -0.90 -16.81 10.54
N VAL A 53 0.12 -17.02 9.73
CA VAL A 53 0.61 -16.01 8.78
C VAL A 53 0.33 -16.44 7.35
N TRP A 54 -0.22 -15.51 6.58
CA TRP A 54 -0.61 -15.70 5.19
C TRP A 54 0.09 -14.67 4.31
N SER A 55 0.58 -15.10 3.15
CA SER A 55 1.12 -14.20 2.14
C SER A 55 1.14 -14.87 0.77
N LYS A 56 1.48 -14.08 -0.25
CA LYS A 56 1.74 -14.57 -1.59
C LYS A 56 3.11 -15.24 -1.66
N GLN A 57 3.16 -16.46 -2.19
CA GLN A 57 4.41 -17.15 -2.49
C GLN A 57 4.79 -16.88 -3.95
N ASP A 58 5.98 -16.33 -4.14
CA ASP A 58 6.55 -16.14 -5.48
C ASP A 58 7.69 -17.13 -5.70
N ASN A 59 7.56 -17.96 -6.73
CA ASN A 59 8.55 -18.99 -7.04
C ASN A 59 9.82 -18.42 -7.72
N ASN A 60 9.74 -17.20 -8.26
CA ASN A 60 10.80 -16.59 -9.07
C ASN A 60 11.64 -15.54 -8.31
N VAL A 61 11.47 -15.44 -7.00
CA VAL A 61 12.04 -14.32 -6.21
C VAL A 61 13.33 -14.73 -5.52
N LYS A 62 14.34 -13.86 -5.62
CA LYS A 62 15.67 -14.03 -5.01
C LYS A 62 15.86 -13.25 -3.71
N THR A 63 14.95 -12.33 -3.38
CA THR A 63 15.07 -11.44 -2.21
C THR A 63 13.89 -11.61 -1.26
N TYR A 64 14.20 -12.07 -0.05
CA TYR A 64 13.21 -12.28 1.00
C TYR A 64 13.27 -11.16 2.04
N ASN A 65 12.16 -10.98 2.74
CA ASN A 65 12.06 -10.10 3.88
C ASN A 65 12.88 -10.65 5.05
N ASN A 66 13.81 -9.83 5.55
CA ASN A 66 14.74 -10.20 6.62
C ASN A 66 14.26 -9.78 8.01
N HIS A 67 12.96 -9.49 8.19
CA HIS A 67 12.42 -9.17 9.50
C HIS A 67 12.76 -10.28 10.52
N PRO A 68 13.28 -9.96 11.72
CA PRO A 68 13.78 -10.96 12.67
C PRO A 68 12.78 -12.09 12.98
N LEU A 69 11.49 -11.74 13.11
CA LEU A 69 10.42 -12.72 13.31
C LEU A 69 10.34 -13.74 12.16
N LEU A 70 10.40 -13.29 10.90
CA LEU A 70 10.32 -14.18 9.74
C LEU A 70 11.56 -15.06 9.64
N VAL A 71 12.73 -14.49 9.87
CA VAL A 71 14.02 -15.21 9.84
C VAL A 71 14.06 -16.29 10.93
N LYS A 72 13.65 -15.96 12.16
CA LYS A 72 13.61 -16.89 13.31
C LYS A 72 12.83 -18.18 13.00
N TYR A 73 11.74 -18.07 12.25
CA TYR A 73 10.88 -19.19 11.89
C TYR A 73 11.07 -19.68 10.45
N ASN A 74 12.12 -19.22 9.74
CA ASN A 74 12.41 -19.56 8.34
C ASN A 74 11.24 -19.34 7.37
N ILE A 75 10.48 -18.25 7.59
CA ILE A 75 9.31 -17.89 6.79
C ILE A 75 9.76 -17.03 5.61
N LYS A 76 9.61 -17.57 4.40
CA LYS A 76 10.03 -16.90 3.17
C LYS A 76 8.91 -16.04 2.60
N VAL A 77 8.92 -14.75 2.95
CA VAL A 77 8.05 -13.73 2.35
C VAL A 77 8.90 -12.88 1.42
N ASN A 78 8.47 -12.66 0.18
CA ASN A 78 9.11 -11.69 -0.72
C ASN A 78 9.08 -10.30 -0.08
N ILE A 79 10.19 -9.55 -0.16
CA ILE A 79 10.29 -8.19 0.41
C ILE A 79 9.17 -7.24 -0.06
N ASN A 80 8.68 -7.41 -1.29
CA ASN A 80 7.61 -6.59 -1.87
C ASN A 80 6.20 -7.01 -1.44
N ASN A 81 6.06 -8.21 -0.87
CA ASN A 81 4.76 -8.74 -0.49
C ASN A 81 4.38 -8.27 0.92
N LYS A 82 3.12 -7.89 1.05
CA LYS A 82 2.47 -7.73 2.35
C LYS A 82 2.01 -9.10 2.85
N CYS A 83 2.26 -9.40 4.12
CA CYS A 83 1.69 -10.57 4.79
C CYS A 83 0.74 -10.13 5.90
N ILE A 84 -0.16 -11.04 6.28
CA ILE A 84 -1.17 -10.83 7.32
C ILE A 84 -1.09 -11.95 8.35
N PHE A 85 -1.17 -11.57 9.61
CA PHE A 85 -1.30 -12.43 10.76
C PHE A 85 -2.74 -12.40 11.24
N VAL A 86 -3.30 -13.58 11.45
CA VAL A 86 -4.68 -13.78 11.90
C VAL A 86 -4.68 -14.78 13.04
N LYS A 87 -5.64 -14.64 13.96
CA LYS A 87 -5.82 -15.59 15.05
C LYS A 87 -7.08 -16.42 14.79
N THR A 88 -6.99 -17.73 15.01
CA THR A 88 -8.12 -18.67 14.88
C THR A 88 -8.22 -19.52 16.14
N ASN A 89 -9.43 -19.97 16.46
CA ASN A 89 -9.69 -20.98 17.49
C ASN A 89 -9.92 -22.39 16.89
N GLY A 90 -9.54 -22.59 15.63
CA GLY A 90 -9.77 -23.81 14.85
C GLY A 90 -11.07 -23.82 14.06
N VAL A 91 -12.07 -23.05 14.49
CA VAL A 91 -13.38 -22.94 13.81
C VAL A 91 -13.55 -21.58 13.15
N ASN A 92 -13.24 -20.51 13.89
CA ASN A 92 -13.49 -19.14 13.49
C ASN A 92 -12.24 -18.27 13.66
N TYR A 93 -12.11 -17.26 12.80
CA TYR A 93 -11.17 -16.17 13.02
C TYR A 93 -11.64 -15.29 14.18
N ILE A 94 -10.71 -14.95 15.06
CA ILE A 94 -10.93 -14.17 16.28
C ILE A 94 -9.96 -12.98 16.34
N ASN A 95 -10.18 -12.05 17.26
CA ASN A 95 -9.35 -10.85 17.40
C ASN A 95 -7.89 -11.19 17.71
N LEU A 96 -7.00 -10.61 16.92
CA LEU A 96 -5.57 -10.54 17.20
C LEU A 96 -5.23 -9.11 17.61
N GLU A 97 -5.24 -8.85 18.91
CA GLU A 97 -4.83 -7.55 19.48
C GLU A 97 -3.31 -7.37 19.41
N SER A 98 -2.85 -6.17 19.07
CA SER A 98 -1.41 -5.87 19.01
C SER A 98 -0.68 -6.16 20.31
N THR A 99 -1.27 -5.85 21.47
CA THR A 99 -0.66 -6.09 22.78
C THR A 99 -0.38 -7.57 23.02
N PHE A 100 -1.32 -8.44 22.63
CA PHE A 100 -1.14 -9.89 22.69
C PHE A 100 -0.07 -10.36 21.70
N PHE A 101 -0.11 -9.87 20.46
CA PHE A 101 0.85 -10.22 19.41
C PHE A 101 2.28 -9.84 19.80
N SER A 102 2.50 -8.61 20.26
CA SER A 102 3.82 -8.13 20.67
C SER A 102 4.38 -8.93 21.84
N LYS A 103 3.55 -9.25 22.85
CA LYS A 103 3.94 -10.11 23.97
C LYS A 103 4.25 -11.54 23.53
N PHE A 104 3.47 -12.10 22.61
CA PHE A 104 3.67 -13.47 22.15
C PHE A 104 4.98 -13.65 21.36
N PHE A 105 5.40 -12.62 20.63
CA PHE A 105 6.61 -12.66 19.79
C PHE A 105 7.81 -11.92 20.37
N ASP A 106 7.71 -11.42 21.61
CA ASP A 106 8.73 -10.58 22.27
C ASP A 106 9.17 -9.39 21.40
N LEU A 107 8.20 -8.71 20.78
CA LEU A 107 8.45 -7.55 19.92
C LEU A 107 8.49 -6.26 20.76
N PRO A 108 9.37 -5.29 20.43
CA PRO A 108 9.29 -3.95 21.00
C PRO A 108 7.92 -3.34 20.67
N GLU A 109 7.27 -2.72 21.66
CA GLU A 109 5.83 -2.40 21.70
C GLU A 109 5.27 -1.49 20.58
N THR A 110 6.10 -1.02 19.65
CA THR A 110 5.72 -0.08 18.58
C THR A 110 5.10 -0.78 17.37
N ILE A 111 3.92 -1.38 17.53
CA ILE A 111 3.04 -1.64 16.38
C ILE A 111 2.31 -0.33 16.10
N GLU A 112 2.46 0.22 14.90
CA GLU A 112 1.77 1.46 14.52
C GLU A 112 0.26 1.19 14.42
N PHE A 113 -0.49 1.79 15.34
CA PHE A 113 -1.94 1.76 15.35
C PHE A 113 -2.47 2.82 14.39
N ASN A 114 -2.72 2.45 13.13
CA ASN A 114 -3.54 3.31 12.27
C ASN A 114 -5.01 2.98 12.51
N SER A 115 -5.60 3.72 13.43
CA SER A 115 -7.05 3.70 13.67
C SER A 115 -7.87 4.26 12.51
N ASN A 116 -7.26 4.94 11.52
CA ASN A 116 -7.97 5.73 10.51
C ASN A 116 -7.41 5.59 9.08
N GLU A 117 -7.14 4.38 8.59
CA GLU A 117 -7.11 4.17 7.14
C GLU A 117 -8.29 3.29 6.76
N ASP A 118 -9.36 3.94 6.31
CA ASP A 118 -10.40 3.30 5.52
C ASP A 118 -9.70 2.60 4.37
N ILE A 119 -9.68 1.26 4.44
CA ILE A 119 -9.46 0.43 3.27
C ILE A 119 -10.60 0.83 2.33
N GLN A 120 -10.29 1.64 1.32
CA GLN A 120 -11.18 1.80 0.18
C GLN A 120 -11.40 0.39 -0.36
N GLU A 121 -12.57 -0.17 -0.07
CA GLU A 121 -13.10 -1.30 -0.81
C GLU A 121 -13.34 -0.76 -2.22
N ASP A 122 -12.33 -0.84 -3.07
CA ASP A 122 -12.51 -0.70 -4.51
C ASP A 122 -13.49 -1.80 -4.93
N THR A 123 -14.74 -1.41 -5.09
CA THR A 123 -15.77 -2.20 -5.77
C THR A 123 -15.31 -2.37 -7.21
N TYR A 124 -14.61 -3.47 -7.50
CA TYR A 124 -14.36 -3.87 -8.88
C TYR A 124 -15.71 -4.34 -9.45
N GLU A 125 -16.34 -3.52 -10.28
CA GLU A 125 -17.40 -3.97 -11.16
C GLU A 125 -16.83 -5.07 -12.07
N GLU A 126 -17.48 -6.23 -12.07
CA GLU A 126 -17.26 -7.28 -13.06
C GLU A 126 -17.58 -6.71 -14.45
N ILE A 127 -16.54 -6.36 -15.21
CA ILE A 127 -16.69 -6.13 -16.65
C ILE A 127 -16.87 -7.51 -17.27
N ASN A 128 -18.12 -7.88 -17.53
CA ASN A 128 -18.46 -8.98 -18.41
C ASN A 128 -17.98 -8.63 -19.82
N ASP A 129 -17.06 -9.45 -20.33
CA ASP A 129 -16.62 -9.43 -21.72
C ASP A 129 -17.83 -9.78 -22.61
N GLY A 130 -18.32 -8.80 -23.35
CA GLY A 130 -19.55 -8.94 -24.12
C GLY A 130 -19.84 -7.74 -25.02
N ASP A 131 -19.23 -7.80 -26.20
CA ASP A 131 -19.61 -7.12 -27.45
C ASP A 131 -19.33 -5.63 -27.65
N LEU A 132 -18.66 -5.37 -28.78
CA LEU A 132 -18.48 -4.08 -29.42
C LEU A 132 -19.79 -3.30 -29.53
N LYS A 133 -19.75 -2.00 -29.23
CA LYS A 133 -20.39 -0.95 -30.04
C LYS A 133 -19.80 0.43 -29.74
N THR A 134 -19.16 0.96 -30.78
CA THR A 134 -18.79 2.36 -31.00
C THR A 134 -19.98 3.27 -30.76
N GLN A 135 -19.82 4.33 -29.95
CA GLN A 135 -20.47 5.62 -30.18
C GLN A 135 -19.60 6.76 -29.63
N ASP A 136 -19.25 7.66 -30.54
CA ASP A 136 -18.73 8.99 -30.29
C ASP A 136 -19.62 9.78 -29.33
N THR A 137 -19.03 10.50 -28.38
CA THR A 137 -19.55 11.81 -27.99
C THR A 137 -18.50 12.67 -27.29
N ASN A 138 -18.09 13.74 -28.00
CA ASN A 138 -17.74 15.08 -27.52
C ASN A 138 -17.45 15.28 -26.02
N ILE A 139 -16.20 15.60 -25.69
CA ILE A 139 -15.88 16.50 -24.57
C ILE A 139 -15.01 17.63 -25.12
N ASN A 140 -15.70 18.66 -25.60
CA ASN A 140 -15.15 20.00 -25.74
C ASN A 140 -15.27 20.72 -24.39
N GLN A 141 -14.26 21.54 -24.09
CA GLN A 141 -14.32 22.72 -23.21
C GLN A 141 -14.50 22.49 -21.70
N LEU A 142 -13.41 22.65 -20.95
CA LEU A 142 -13.40 23.39 -19.69
C LEU A 142 -11.97 23.85 -19.36
N ASN A 143 -11.53 24.88 -20.10
CA ASN A 143 -10.52 25.82 -19.63
C ASN A 143 -11.24 27.07 -19.12
N GLU A 144 -10.62 27.72 -18.13
CA GLU A 144 -10.84 29.10 -17.67
C GLU A 144 -12.02 29.29 -16.68
N ILE A 145 -11.79 29.75 -15.44
CA ILE A 145 -11.59 31.17 -15.09
C ILE A 145 -11.21 31.37 -13.59
N LEU A 146 -10.24 32.29 -13.38
CA LEU A 146 -9.97 33.21 -12.23
C LEU A 146 -9.66 32.65 -10.81
N CYS A 147 -8.74 33.22 -10.02
CA CYS A 147 -8.47 34.64 -9.81
C CYS A 147 -6.96 34.98 -9.65
N THR A 148 -6.51 35.92 -10.47
CA THR A 148 -5.45 36.89 -10.20
C THR A 148 -5.86 37.85 -9.08
N ASN A 149 -5.04 38.02 -8.04
CA ASN A 149 -5.11 39.17 -7.15
C ASN A 149 -3.96 40.13 -7.49
N LYS A 150 -4.31 41.19 -8.23
CA LYS A 150 -3.48 42.34 -8.53
C LYS A 150 -4.16 43.52 -7.84
N ASN A 151 -3.61 43.97 -6.72
CA ASN A 151 -3.95 45.27 -6.14
C ASN A 151 -2.71 46.15 -6.22
N ASN A 152 -2.79 47.15 -7.10
CA ASN A 152 -1.88 48.27 -7.17
C ASN A 152 -2.03 49.11 -5.89
N SER A 153 -0.91 49.50 -5.29
CA SER A 153 -0.81 50.76 -4.56
C SER A 153 0.57 51.34 -4.81
N ASP A 154 0.59 52.45 -5.52
CA ASP A 154 1.76 53.27 -5.82
C ASP A 154 2.33 53.88 -4.53
N VAL A 155 3.60 53.59 -4.21
CA VAL A 155 4.52 54.55 -3.59
C VAL A 155 5.95 54.27 -4.05
N LEU A 156 6.62 55.37 -4.36
CA LEU A 156 7.91 55.60 -4.97
C LEU A 156 9.15 55.10 -4.17
N ASP A 157 10.17 54.73 -4.95
CA ASP A 157 11.59 55.08 -4.81
C ASP A 157 12.61 54.04 -4.29
N ASN A 158 13.76 54.08 -4.98
CA ASN A 158 15.12 53.62 -4.65
C ASN A 158 15.55 52.14 -4.81
N THR A 159 16.32 51.97 -5.91
CA THR A 159 17.70 51.45 -5.99
C THR A 159 18.02 49.95 -5.86
N SER A 160 18.77 49.54 -6.89
CA SER A 160 19.87 48.55 -6.97
C SER A 160 19.58 47.06 -6.81
N ASP A 161 19.85 46.39 -7.94
CA ASP A 161 20.69 45.19 -8.06
C ASP A 161 20.34 43.97 -7.22
N THR A 162 19.82 42.94 -7.89
CA THR A 162 20.30 41.57 -7.73
C THR A 162 19.98 40.77 -8.98
N ASN A 163 21.07 40.35 -9.64
CA ASN A 163 21.09 39.57 -10.87
C ASN A 163 20.46 38.19 -10.66
N SER A 164 19.42 37.87 -11.43
CA SER A 164 18.97 36.49 -11.64
C SER A 164 19.66 35.96 -12.89
N GLU A 165 20.79 35.27 -12.73
CA GLU A 165 21.48 34.60 -13.83
C GLU A 165 20.71 33.33 -14.22
N LEU A 166 19.75 33.47 -15.15
CA LEU A 166 19.32 32.35 -15.99
C LEU A 166 20.33 32.22 -17.13
N SER A 167 21.27 31.28 -17.03
CA SER A 167 22.11 30.87 -18.17
C SER A 167 21.28 30.01 -19.12
N TYR A 168 20.96 30.56 -20.29
CA TYR A 168 20.41 29.81 -21.42
C TYR A 168 21.55 29.05 -22.13
N GLU A 169 21.45 27.73 -22.23
CA GLU A 169 22.35 26.95 -23.08
C GLU A 169 21.95 27.12 -24.56
N LEU A 170 22.82 27.75 -25.34
CA LEU A 170 22.71 27.85 -26.80
C LEU A 170 23.22 26.56 -27.44
N TYR A 171 22.32 25.72 -27.94
CA TYR A 171 22.67 24.58 -28.79
C TYR A 171 23.05 25.08 -30.19
N CYS A 172 24.33 24.94 -30.56
CA CYS A 172 24.78 25.14 -31.93
C CYS A 172 24.45 23.89 -32.77
N TYR A 173 23.52 24.01 -33.70
CA TYR A 173 23.36 23.03 -34.76
C TYR A 173 24.54 23.15 -35.73
N SER A 174 25.29 22.06 -35.90
CA SER A 174 26.29 21.95 -36.95
C SER A 174 25.57 21.41 -38.18
N ASP A 175 25.37 22.26 -39.19
CA ASP A 175 24.91 21.81 -40.49
C ASP A 175 26.03 20.99 -41.15
N GLU A 176 25.90 19.66 -41.15
CA GLU A 176 26.62 18.81 -42.09
C GLU A 176 25.66 18.46 -43.24
N GLU A 177 25.83 19.16 -44.36
CA GLU A 177 25.30 18.78 -45.67
C GLU A 177 25.89 17.45 -46.15
N PRO A 178 25.09 16.67 -46.88
CA PRO A 178 25.56 16.20 -48.19
C PRO A 178 24.59 16.49 -49.34
#